data_AF-A0A0W0F6Y6-F1
#
_entry.id   AF-A0A0W0F6Y6-F1
#
_cell.length_a   1.000
_cell.length_b   1.000
_cell.length_c   1.000
_cell.angle_alpha   90.00
_cell.angle_beta   90.00
_cell.angle_gamma   90.00
#
_symmetry.space_group_name_H-M   'P 1'
#
loop_
_entity.id
_entity.type
_entity.pdbx_description
1 polymer ?
#
loop_
_entity_poly.entity_id
_entity_poly.type
_entity_poly.pdbx_seq_one_letter_code
_entity_poly.pdbx_strand_id
1 'polypeptide(L)'
;MQGISLLKDVTSSMQDDGLINDLVVRGISNDQWHNSDGILTTMDSSGLYISRGLLQVYNTTSNAILWNYISAYLSTQYNTTIDFVAGSGDIYAPLWSGPAANSFNGDGQTMAISVLLAGIVLANETDDHFL
;
A
#
# COMPACT_ATOMS: atom_id res chain seq x y z
N MET A 1 -1.09 -12.03 0.22
CA MET A 1 -0.65 -11.30 1.44
C MET A 1 -1.70 -11.37 2.53
N GLN A 2 -2.92 -10.85 2.32
CA GLN A 2 -4.01 -10.94 3.32
C GLN A 2 -4.29 -12.36 3.85
N GLY A 3 -4.55 -13.33 2.97
CA GLY A 3 -4.95 -14.67 3.40
C GLY A 3 -3.91 -15.38 4.28
N ILE A 4 -2.61 -15.21 3.99
CA ILE A 4 -1.53 -15.82 4.77
C ILE A 4 -1.25 -15.07 6.08
N SER A 5 -1.40 -13.74 6.10
CA SER A 5 -1.32 -12.96 7.34
C SER A 5 -2.45 -13.35 8.31
N LEU A 6 -3.68 -13.51 7.82
CA LEU A 6 -4.79 -14.01 8.64
C LEU A 6 -4.57 -15.45 9.13
N LEU A 7 -4.03 -16.32 8.28
CA LEU A 7 -3.70 -17.70 8.67
C LEU A 7 -2.63 -17.73 9.77
N LYS A 8 -1.61 -16.88 9.66
CA LYS A 8 -0.59 -16.71 10.70
C LYS A 8 -1.23 -16.26 12.01
N ASP A 9 -2.09 -15.26 12.00
CA ASP A 9 -2.74 -14.76 13.23
C ASP A 9 -3.52 -15.86 13.96
N VAL A 10 -4.14 -16.78 13.20
CA VAL A 10 -4.88 -17.92 13.77
C VAL A 10 -3.95 -19.04 14.24
N THR A 11 -2.84 -19.30 13.56
CA THR A 11 -2.03 -20.51 13.78
C THR A 11 -0.70 -20.27 14.52
N SER A 12 -0.23 -19.02 14.60
CA SER A 12 1.08 -18.63 15.16
C SER A 12 2.28 -19.38 14.56
N SER A 13 2.20 -19.79 13.28
CA SER A 13 3.24 -20.58 12.61
C SER A 13 4.42 -19.72 12.12
N MET A 14 5.65 -20.09 12.50
CA MET A 14 6.88 -19.45 12.00
C MET A 14 7.17 -19.71 10.51
N GLN A 15 6.60 -20.75 9.90
CA GLN A 15 6.73 -20.97 8.46
C GLN A 15 6.01 -19.86 7.67
N ASP A 16 4.93 -19.31 8.24
CA ASP A 16 4.17 -18.24 7.60
C ASP A 16 4.93 -16.92 7.63
N ASP A 17 5.80 -16.68 8.62
CA ASP A 17 6.65 -15.48 8.69
C ASP A 17 7.62 -15.39 7.51
N GLY A 18 8.27 -16.51 7.17
CA GLY A 18 9.17 -16.58 6.01
C GLY A 18 8.43 -16.35 4.70
N LEU A 19 7.24 -16.95 4.55
CA LEU A 19 6.39 -16.79 3.37
C LEU A 19 5.81 -15.37 3.25
N ILE A 20 5.39 -14.76 4.35
CA ILE A 20 4.90 -13.37 4.37
C ILE A 20 6.02 -12.42 3.94
N ASN A 21 7.23 -12.60 4.46
CA ASN A 21 8.37 -11.76 4.08
C ASN A 21 8.69 -11.88 2.59
N ASP A 22 8.84 -13.11 2.07
CA ASP A 22 9.08 -13.35 0.64
C ASP A 22 7.99 -12.70 -0.24
N LEU A 23 6.73 -12.86 0.15
CA LEU A 23 5.61 -12.33 -0.62
C LEU A 23 5.54 -10.80 -0.62
N VAL A 24 5.87 -10.16 0.51
CA VAL A 24 5.92 -8.69 0.61
C VAL A 24 7.05 -8.16 -0.25
N VAL A 25 8.27 -8.70 -0.09
CA VAL A 25 9.45 -8.27 -0.84
C VAL A 25 9.20 -8.42 -2.34
N ARG A 26 8.77 -9.61 -2.78
CA ARG A 26 8.51 -9.87 -4.20
C ARG A 26 7.33 -9.07 -4.74
N GLY A 27 6.32 -8.80 -3.90
CA GLY A 27 5.16 -8.01 -4.30
C GLY A 27 5.52 -6.54 -4.57
N ILE A 28 6.23 -5.91 -3.64
CA ILE A 28 6.64 -4.50 -3.74
C ILE A 28 7.76 -4.30 -4.77
N SER A 29 8.65 -5.27 -4.95
CA SER A 29 9.76 -5.16 -5.91
C SER A 29 9.41 -5.65 -7.32
N ASN A 30 8.14 -5.94 -7.61
CA ASN A 30 7.73 -6.45 -8.92
C ASN A 30 7.69 -5.31 -9.95
N ASP A 31 8.59 -5.37 -10.94
CA ASP A 31 8.76 -4.39 -12.01
C ASP A 31 7.62 -4.42 -13.05
N GLN A 32 6.77 -5.45 -13.05
CA GLN A 32 5.55 -5.48 -13.84
C GLN A 32 4.45 -4.59 -13.25
N TRP A 33 4.52 -4.32 -11.95
CA TRP A 33 3.50 -3.57 -11.22
C TRP A 33 3.99 -2.21 -10.73
N HIS A 34 5.30 -1.99 -10.73
CA HIS A 34 5.92 -0.76 -10.26
C HIS A 34 6.93 -0.22 -11.27
N ASN A 35 7.07 1.10 -11.31
CA ASN A 35 8.18 1.73 -12.00
C ASN A 35 9.47 1.68 -11.15
N SER A 36 10.55 2.28 -11.67
CA SER A 36 11.84 2.34 -10.98
C SER A 36 11.82 3.11 -9.65
N ASP A 37 10.80 3.95 -9.43
CA ASP A 37 10.63 4.73 -8.21
C ASP A 37 9.76 4.00 -7.17
N GLY A 38 9.36 2.75 -7.46
CA GLY A 38 8.48 1.95 -6.59
C GLY A 38 7.02 2.40 -6.62
N ILE A 39 6.62 3.20 -7.59
CA ILE A 39 5.23 3.67 -7.76
C ILE A 39 4.44 2.65 -8.57
N LEU A 40 3.22 2.35 -8.12
CA LEU A 40 2.29 1.47 -8.85
C LEU A 40 2.02 2.00 -10.27
N THR A 41 2.06 1.11 -11.27
CA THR A 41 1.78 1.47 -12.68
C THR A 41 0.49 0.87 -13.22
N THR A 42 -0.19 0.05 -12.43
CA THR A 42 -1.50 -0.53 -12.77
C THR A 42 -2.54 0.57 -12.90
N MET A 43 -3.32 0.56 -13.98
CA MET A 43 -4.35 1.58 -14.24
C MET A 43 -5.78 1.09 -13.93
N ASP A 44 -5.92 -0.15 -13.47
CA ASP A 44 -7.19 -0.74 -13.07
C ASP A 44 -7.25 -0.90 -11.55
N SER A 45 -8.41 -1.33 -11.06
CA SER A 45 -8.64 -1.60 -9.64
C SER A 45 -7.67 -2.64 -9.02
N SER A 46 -6.86 -3.37 -9.76
CA SER A 46 -5.96 -4.38 -9.17
C SER A 46 -4.92 -3.79 -8.20
N GLY A 47 -4.50 -2.54 -8.40
CA GLY A 47 -3.56 -1.85 -7.50
C GLY A 47 -4.08 -1.72 -6.06
N LEU A 48 -5.41 -1.76 -5.85
CA LEU A 48 -6.00 -1.72 -4.51
C LEU A 48 -5.62 -2.94 -3.66
N TYR A 49 -5.40 -4.09 -4.29
CA TYR A 49 -5.14 -5.35 -3.58
C TYR A 49 -3.74 -5.39 -2.96
N ILE A 50 -2.77 -4.70 -3.57
CA ILE A 50 -1.41 -4.59 -3.04
C ILE A 50 -1.45 -3.77 -1.76
N SER A 51 -1.98 -2.54 -1.82
CA SER A 51 -2.07 -1.64 -0.67
C SER A 51 -2.85 -2.23 0.50
N ARG A 52 -4.03 -2.82 0.23
CA ARG A 52 -4.80 -3.52 1.28
C ARG A 52 -4.08 -4.77 1.79
N GLY A 53 -3.38 -5.49 0.91
CA GLY A 53 -2.61 -6.67 1.26
C GLY A 53 -1.52 -6.35 2.27
N LEU A 54 -0.80 -5.27 2.00
CA LEU A 54 0.30 -4.77 2.81
C LEU A 54 -0.18 -4.15 4.11
N LEU A 55 -1.28 -3.39 4.11
CA LEU A 55 -1.85 -2.83 5.34
C LEU A 55 -2.26 -3.92 6.34
N GLN A 56 -2.79 -5.06 5.86
CA GLN A 56 -3.08 -6.20 6.72
C GLN A 56 -1.81 -6.79 7.35
N VAL A 57 -0.74 -6.95 6.55
CA VAL A 57 0.54 -7.45 7.07
C VAL A 57 1.16 -6.45 8.05
N TYR A 58 1.08 -5.15 7.76
CA TYR A 58 1.54 -4.08 8.64
C TYR A 58 0.89 -4.15 10.02
N ASN A 59 -0.43 -4.34 10.07
CA ASN A 59 -1.19 -4.42 11.32
C ASN A 59 -0.94 -5.69 12.16
N THR A 60 -0.33 -6.72 11.57
CA THR A 60 -0.21 -8.06 12.18
C THR A 60 1.24 -8.51 12.37
N THR A 61 2.19 -7.83 11.72
CA THR A 61 3.60 -8.17 11.83
C THR A 61 4.21 -7.62 13.12
N SER A 62 4.99 -8.46 13.80
CA SER A 62 5.88 -8.06 14.89
C SER A 62 7.32 -7.82 14.41
N ASN A 63 7.59 -8.03 13.12
CA ASN A 63 8.91 -7.83 12.53
C ASN A 63 9.11 -6.35 12.16
N ALA A 64 9.93 -5.65 12.94
CA ALA A 64 10.21 -4.22 12.75
C ALA A 64 10.80 -3.88 11.37
N ILE A 65 11.61 -4.76 10.77
CA ILE A 65 12.17 -4.54 9.43
C ILE A 65 11.04 -4.57 8.39
N LEU A 66 10.17 -5.57 8.48
CA LEU A 66 9.03 -5.72 7.58
C LEU A 66 8.03 -4.58 7.76
N TRP A 67 7.76 -4.19 9.00
CA TRP A 67 6.92 -3.06 9.36
C TRP A 67 7.43 -1.76 8.73
N ASN A 68 8.72 -1.44 8.90
CA ASN A 68 9.35 -0.26 8.30
C ASN A 68 9.32 -0.31 6.76
N TYR A 69 9.56 -1.48 6.17
CA TYR A 69 9.56 -1.64 4.72
C TYR A 69 8.18 -1.39 4.12
N ILE A 70 7.12 -1.92 4.75
CA ILE A 70 5.74 -1.69 4.34
C ILE A 70 5.34 -0.23 4.55
N SER A 71 5.72 0.38 5.67
CA SER A 71 5.46 1.79 5.97
C SER A 71 6.04 2.69 4.88
N ALA A 72 7.32 2.52 4.54
CA ALA A 72 7.98 3.31 3.51
C ALA A 72 7.30 3.19 2.14
N TYR A 73 6.89 1.97 1.76
CA TYR A 73 6.17 1.75 0.52
C TYR A 73 4.80 2.45 0.49
N LEU A 74 4.00 2.27 1.55
CA LEU A 74 2.67 2.87 1.65
C LEU A 74 2.73 4.42 1.72
N SER A 75 3.74 4.98 2.38
CA SER A 75 4.00 6.43 2.36
C SER A 75 4.39 6.93 0.96
N THR A 76 5.20 6.18 0.21
CA THR A 76 5.57 6.53 -1.17
C THR A 76 4.33 6.59 -2.07
N GLN A 77 3.47 5.58 -1.94
CA GLN A 77 2.19 5.50 -2.65
C GLN A 77 1.22 6.63 -2.26
N TYR A 78 1.14 6.96 -0.96
CA TYR A 78 0.33 8.07 -0.47
C TYR A 78 0.79 9.41 -1.05
N ASN A 79 2.09 9.72 -0.94
CA ASN A 79 2.66 10.98 -1.43
C ASN A 79 2.44 11.12 -2.94
N THR A 80 2.67 10.05 -3.69
CA THR A 80 2.39 10.00 -5.14
C THR A 80 0.94 10.35 -5.45
N THR A 81 0.00 9.79 -4.68
CA THR A 81 -1.44 10.05 -4.87
C THR A 81 -1.79 11.52 -4.67
N ILE A 82 -1.21 12.16 -3.64
CA ILE A 82 -1.44 13.57 -3.36
C ILE A 82 -0.75 14.49 -4.38
N ASP A 83 0.48 14.17 -4.77
CA ASP A 83 1.32 15.08 -5.55
C ASP A 83 1.09 14.99 -7.07
N PHE A 84 0.78 13.80 -7.59
CA PHE A 84 0.74 13.57 -9.05
C PHE A 84 -0.63 13.17 -9.58
N VAL A 85 -1.51 12.66 -8.73
CA VAL A 85 -2.73 11.96 -9.15
C VAL A 85 -4.00 12.75 -8.81
N ALA A 86 -3.99 13.43 -7.67
CA ALA A 86 -5.09 14.23 -7.20
C ALA A 86 -5.37 15.42 -8.13
N GLY A 87 -6.61 15.52 -8.59
CA GLY A 87 -7.16 16.61 -9.37
C GLY A 87 -8.15 17.46 -8.57
N SER A 88 -8.68 18.50 -9.19
CA SER A 88 -9.63 19.42 -8.56
C SER A 88 -10.94 18.73 -8.19
N GLY A 89 -11.40 18.90 -6.95
CA GLY A 89 -12.66 18.32 -6.48
C GLY A 89 -12.53 16.85 -6.03
N ASP A 90 -11.39 16.50 -5.44
CA ASP A 90 -11.09 15.16 -4.90
C ASP A 90 -11.27 14.04 -5.94
N ILE A 91 -10.89 14.34 -7.18
CA ILE A 91 -10.83 13.35 -8.25
C ILE A 91 -9.41 12.78 -8.37
N TYR A 92 -9.29 11.48 -8.66
CA TYR A 92 -7.99 10.81 -8.72
C TYR A 92 -7.83 10.11 -10.06
N ALA A 93 -6.65 10.25 -10.66
CA ALA A 93 -6.33 9.60 -11.93
C ALA A 93 -6.04 8.10 -11.70
N PRO A 94 -6.34 7.23 -12.68
CA PRO A 94 -5.98 5.82 -12.60
C PRO A 94 -4.47 5.58 -12.76
N LEU A 95 -3.74 6.51 -13.40
CA LEU A 95 -2.30 6.42 -13.59
C LEU A 95 -1.56 7.16 -12.46
N TRP A 96 -0.79 6.44 -11.67
CA TRP A 96 -0.19 7.01 -10.45
C TRP A 96 1.07 7.82 -10.70
N SER A 97 1.75 7.59 -11.83
CA SER A 97 2.82 8.48 -12.30
C SER A 97 2.31 9.83 -12.83
N GLY A 98 1.00 10.08 -12.73
CA GLY A 98 0.34 11.26 -13.26
C GLY A 98 0.05 11.17 -14.76
N PRO A 99 -0.47 12.25 -15.37
CA PRO A 99 -0.78 13.53 -14.75
C PRO A 99 -2.01 13.48 -13.83
N ALA A 100 -2.22 14.55 -13.08
CA ALA A 100 -3.37 14.72 -12.19
C ALA A 100 -4.71 14.56 -12.93
N ALA A 101 -5.72 14.08 -12.22
CA ALA A 101 -7.04 13.87 -12.81
C ALA A 101 -7.68 15.18 -13.30
N ASN A 102 -8.26 15.11 -14.49
CA ASN A 102 -9.06 16.18 -15.09
C ASN A 102 -10.56 15.80 -15.20
N SER A 103 -10.90 14.54 -14.93
CA SER A 103 -12.26 14.02 -14.91
C SER A 103 -12.38 12.86 -13.93
N PHE A 104 -13.60 12.58 -13.47
CA PHE A 104 -13.88 11.42 -12.63
C PHE A 104 -13.52 10.10 -13.32
N ASN A 105 -12.86 9.20 -12.60
CA ASN A 105 -12.57 7.83 -13.02
C ASN A 105 -12.74 6.87 -11.83
N GLY A 106 -13.61 5.87 -11.95
CA GLY A 106 -13.96 4.98 -10.84
C GLY A 106 -12.80 4.10 -10.34
N ASP A 107 -11.91 3.65 -11.22
CA ASP A 107 -10.73 2.88 -10.83
C ASP A 107 -9.75 3.77 -10.05
N GLY A 108 -9.48 4.98 -10.55
CA GLY A 108 -8.64 5.97 -9.85
C GLY A 108 -9.15 6.30 -8.44
N GLN A 109 -10.46 6.47 -8.28
CA GLN A 109 -11.07 6.65 -6.94
C GLN A 109 -10.83 5.45 -6.01
N THR A 110 -11.09 4.25 -6.53
CA THR A 110 -11.01 3.00 -5.75
C THR A 110 -9.57 2.68 -5.37
N MET A 111 -8.62 3.02 -6.22
CA MET A 111 -7.19 2.89 -5.94
C MET A 111 -6.75 3.92 -4.89
N ALA A 112 -7.09 5.20 -5.07
CA ALA A 112 -6.70 6.28 -4.17
C ALA A 112 -7.20 6.04 -2.74
N ILE A 113 -8.46 5.63 -2.55
CA ILE A 113 -8.99 5.38 -1.19
C ILE A 113 -8.19 4.32 -0.43
N SER A 114 -7.59 3.34 -1.13
CA SER A 114 -6.83 2.26 -0.48
C SER A 114 -5.53 2.75 0.17
N VAL A 115 -4.86 3.72 -0.44
CA VAL A 115 -3.60 4.30 0.07
C VAL A 115 -3.81 5.52 0.94
N LEU A 116 -4.86 6.30 0.69
CA LEU A 116 -5.26 7.37 1.61
C LEU A 116 -5.64 6.79 2.98
N LEU A 117 -6.38 5.68 3.01
CA LEU A 117 -6.70 4.98 4.27
C LEU A 117 -5.46 4.42 4.94
N ALA A 118 -4.53 3.84 4.17
CA ALA A 118 -3.25 3.37 4.71
C ALA A 118 -2.46 4.53 5.35
N GLY A 119 -2.41 5.70 4.69
CA GLY A 119 -1.75 6.89 5.23
C GLY A 119 -2.30 7.35 6.58
N ILE A 120 -3.63 7.27 6.79
CA ILE A 120 -4.25 7.58 8.10
C ILE A 120 -3.75 6.64 9.19
N VAL A 121 -3.68 5.34 8.90
CA VAL A 121 -3.19 4.34 9.87
C VAL A 121 -1.73 4.62 10.24
N LEU A 122 -0.89 4.93 9.26
CA LEU A 122 0.52 5.26 9.51
C LEU A 122 0.68 6.52 10.38
N ALA A 123 -0.12 7.56 10.13
CA ALA A 123 -0.05 8.80 10.89
C ALA A 123 -0.47 8.64 12.36
N ASN A 124 -1.49 7.83 12.62
CA ASN A 124 -2.01 7.62 13.98
C ASN A 124 -1.01 6.86 14.88
N GLU A 125 -0.16 6.00 14.30
CA GLU A 125 0.88 5.26 15.03
C GLU A 125 2.11 6.13 15.34
N THR A 126 2.43 7.14 14.51
CA THR A 126 3.52 8.08 14.80
C THR A 126 3.24 8.98 16.01
N ASP A 127 1.98 9.21 16.35
CA ASP A 127 1.58 10.02 17.52
C ASP A 127 1.66 9.22 18.84
N ASP A 128 1.53 7.88 18.80
CA ASP A 128 1.57 7.01 19.99
C ASP A 128 3.00 6.67 20.48
N HIS A 129 4.04 7.13 19.80
CA HIS A 129 5.44 6.89 20.18
C HIS A 129 6.09 8.03 21.03
N PHE A 130 5.30 8.98 21.54
CA PHE A 130 5.77 10.10 22.38
C PHE A 130 5.23 10.15 23.82
N LEU A 131 4.79 9.02 24.40
CA LEU A 131 4.46 8.92 25.84
C LEU A 131 5.16 7.76 26.55
#